data_AF-A0A1Y2DP36-F1
#
_entry.id   AF-A0A1Y2DP36-F1
#
_cell.length_a   1.000
_cell.length_b   1.000
_cell.length_c   1.000
_cell.angle_alpha   90.00
_cell.angle_beta   90.00
_cell.angle_gamma   90.00
#
_symmetry.space_group_name_H-M   'P 1'
#
loop_
_entity.id
_entity.type
_entity.pdbx_description
1 polymer ?
#
loop_
_entity_poly.entity_id
_entity_poly.type
_entity_poly.pdbx_seq_one_letter_code
_entity_poly.pdbx_strand_id
1 'polypeptide(L)'
;MRWWSQDTLGPSLGAYFASRPLPISTPSHLTLPFPIFGVHSIKLNSYAFPALVTLVLLSIETVFLWWKLPETKGWIKDEEEEKGESKEVEKVVVRTKEERERRLGELKWVHFGFLFFFSGAEFTLTFLTYTLFDYTNAQNGRLLGFIGILSALLQGGYVRRLKSTPSGPLRLAISGIYTCTISLLLLTLLPHLNPLGITSFSSSATLTLYSAAAGLAFVSATVVNSLNALASLETDGGGIDKGSALGKHRASGQLGRALGPLIATAVYWIWGPSYCYAMGAAGSALVAVKMGALKREGAVASGKGKLKGEKEL
;
A
#
# COMPACT_ATOMS: atom_id res chain seq x y z
N MET A 1 -19.79 -7.87 0.81
CA MET A 1 -19.23 -7.27 2.07
C MET A 1 -18.28 -8.22 2.83
N ARG A 2 -16.92 -8.11 2.75
CA ARG A 2 -15.94 -8.57 3.79
C ARG A 2 -14.44 -8.46 3.45
N TRP A 3 -14.03 -7.78 2.39
CA TRP A 3 -12.60 -7.72 1.97
C TRP A 3 -11.72 -6.70 2.72
N TRP A 4 -12.20 -6.15 3.84
CA TRP A 4 -11.54 -5.05 4.55
C TRP A 4 -10.60 -5.48 5.68
N SER A 5 -10.64 -6.75 6.09
CA SER A 5 -9.89 -7.21 7.27
C SER A 5 -8.50 -7.76 6.98
N GLN A 6 -8.24 -8.28 5.77
CA GLN A 6 -7.01 -9.03 5.49
C GLN A 6 -5.79 -8.13 5.21
N ASP A 7 -5.93 -7.12 4.35
CA ASP A 7 -4.76 -6.33 3.91
C ASP A 7 -4.27 -5.30 4.94
N THR A 8 -5.12 -4.90 5.90
CA THR A 8 -4.82 -3.78 6.82
C THR A 8 -4.38 -4.21 8.22
N LEU A 9 -4.80 -5.39 8.67
CA LEU A 9 -4.40 -5.92 9.97
C LEU A 9 -3.06 -6.67 9.90
N GLY A 10 -2.66 -7.19 8.75
CA GLY A 10 -1.40 -7.97 8.62
C GLY A 10 -0.16 -7.23 9.14
N PRO A 11 0.19 -6.04 8.61
CA PRO A 11 1.39 -5.31 9.04
C PRO A 11 1.33 -4.78 10.48
N SER A 12 0.15 -4.32 10.93
CA SER A 12 -0.05 -3.76 12.27
C SER A 12 -0.05 -4.84 13.36
N LEU A 13 -0.65 -5.99 13.08
CA LEU A 13 -0.65 -7.16 13.96
C LEU A 13 0.76 -7.79 14.00
N GLY A 14 1.45 -7.91 12.85
CA GLY A 14 2.83 -8.36 12.78
C GLY A 14 3.79 -7.48 13.59
N ALA A 15 3.65 -6.16 13.49
CA ALA A 15 4.42 -5.19 14.27
C ALA A 15 4.13 -5.27 15.78
N TYR A 16 2.86 -5.45 16.17
CA TYR A 16 2.46 -5.63 17.57
C TYR A 16 3.11 -6.86 18.20
N PHE A 17 3.06 -8.01 17.52
CA PHE A 17 3.66 -9.26 18.02
C PHE A 17 5.19 -9.26 17.95
N ALA A 18 5.80 -8.56 17.00
CA ALA A 18 7.25 -8.36 16.97
C ALA A 18 7.76 -7.44 18.09
N SER A 19 6.95 -6.47 18.54
CA SER A 19 7.32 -5.50 19.58
C SER A 19 7.25 -6.03 21.02
N ARG A 20 6.68 -7.23 21.23
CA ARG A 20 6.60 -7.89 22.54
C ARG A 20 7.27 -9.27 22.49
N PRO A 21 8.62 -9.36 22.49
CA PRO A 21 9.25 -10.59 22.92
C PRO A 21 8.85 -10.78 24.39
N LEU A 22 7.89 -11.66 24.67
CA LEU A 22 7.62 -12.06 26.05
C LEU A 22 8.95 -12.54 26.65
N PRO A 23 9.28 -12.21 27.91
CA PRO A 23 10.40 -12.83 28.57
C PRO A 23 10.08 -14.32 28.62
N ILE A 24 10.72 -15.11 27.75
CA ILE A 24 10.71 -16.55 27.86
C ILE A 24 11.60 -16.86 29.09
N SER A 25 11.06 -16.62 30.27
CA SER A 25 11.51 -17.19 31.52
C SER A 25 10.97 -18.61 31.62
N THR A 26 11.34 -19.47 30.66
CA THR A 26 11.26 -20.93 30.77
C THR A 26 12.27 -21.54 29.78
N PRO A 27 13.09 -22.50 30.20
CA PRO A 27 14.25 -22.95 29.44
C PRO A 27 13.80 -23.64 28.13
N SER A 28 14.22 -23.03 27.03
CA SER A 28 14.53 -23.53 25.67
C SER A 28 14.36 -25.01 25.27
N HIS A 29 13.28 -25.72 25.63
CA HIS A 29 12.97 -27.03 25.06
C HIS A 29 11.46 -27.23 24.88
N LEU A 30 10.92 -26.82 23.73
CA LEU A 30 9.60 -27.26 23.26
C LEU A 30 9.76 -28.66 22.65
N THR A 31 9.70 -29.70 23.47
CA THR A 31 9.58 -31.09 22.99
C THR A 31 8.17 -31.31 22.47
N LEU A 32 8.00 -31.25 21.14
CA LEU A 32 6.78 -31.74 20.49
C LEU A 32 6.87 -33.28 20.39
N PRO A 33 5.86 -34.05 20.85
CA PRO A 33 5.87 -35.50 20.73
C PRO A 33 5.49 -35.89 19.30
N PHE A 34 6.46 -35.86 18.39
CA PHE A 34 6.33 -36.53 17.08
C PHE A 34 7.06 -37.87 17.16
N PRO A 35 6.36 -39.02 17.21
CA PRO A 35 6.96 -40.32 17.54
C PRO A 35 7.79 -40.95 16.41
N ILE A 36 8.20 -40.19 15.37
CA ILE A 36 8.85 -40.77 14.17
C ILE A 36 10.20 -40.12 13.83
N PHE A 37 10.51 -38.91 14.32
CA PHE A 37 11.82 -38.28 14.08
C PHE A 37 12.40 -37.75 15.38
N GLY A 38 13.57 -38.27 15.75
CA GLY A 38 14.22 -38.07 17.05
C GLY A 38 14.41 -36.61 17.50
N VAL A 39 14.61 -36.45 18.81
CA VAL A 39 14.61 -35.19 19.57
C VAL A 39 15.73 -34.25 19.10
N HIS A 40 15.44 -33.36 18.16
CA HIS A 40 16.33 -32.25 17.80
C HIS A 40 15.97 -31.03 18.65
N SER A 41 16.95 -30.53 19.41
CA SER A 41 16.79 -29.32 20.22
C SER A 41 16.75 -28.09 19.32
N ILE A 42 15.56 -27.65 18.94
CA ILE A 42 15.37 -26.45 18.13
C ILE A 42 15.55 -25.23 19.03
N LYS A 43 16.68 -24.52 18.89
CA LYS A 43 16.86 -23.17 19.46
C LYS A 43 15.87 -22.23 18.78
N LEU A 44 14.80 -21.85 19.49
CA LEU A 44 13.81 -20.89 19.00
C LEU A 44 14.43 -19.50 18.92
N ASN A 45 14.55 -18.98 17.70
CA ASN A 45 14.99 -17.62 17.41
C ASN A 45 13.92 -16.60 17.86
N SER A 46 14.29 -15.37 18.18
CA SER A 46 13.36 -14.29 18.58
C SER A 46 12.28 -13.98 17.51
N TYR A 47 12.45 -14.47 16.28
CA TYR A 47 11.48 -14.37 15.18
C TYR A 47 10.50 -15.54 15.08
N ALA A 48 10.70 -16.62 15.84
CA ALA A 48 9.83 -17.80 15.79
C ALA A 48 8.42 -17.52 16.30
N PHE A 49 8.29 -16.61 17.28
CA PHE A 49 7.00 -16.24 17.84
C PHE A 49 6.12 -15.44 16.86
N PRO A 50 6.62 -14.34 16.21
CA PRO A 50 5.89 -13.71 15.11
C PRO A 50 5.49 -14.70 14.00
N ALA A 51 6.39 -15.61 13.62
CA ALA A 51 6.11 -16.63 12.61
C ALA A 51 4.97 -17.58 13.04
N LEU A 52 4.97 -18.05 14.28
CA LEU A 52 3.92 -18.92 14.82
C LEU A 52 2.57 -18.20 14.87
N VAL A 53 2.55 -16.92 15.27
CA VAL A 53 1.33 -16.13 15.27
C VAL A 53 0.80 -15.93 13.86
N THR A 54 1.67 -15.62 12.87
CA THR A 54 1.23 -15.54 11.47
C THR A 54 0.70 -16.86 10.96
N LEU A 55 1.31 -17.99 11.34
CA LEU A 55 0.86 -19.32 10.93
C LEU A 55 -0.52 -19.65 11.52
N VAL A 56 -0.75 -19.33 12.80
CA VAL A 56 -2.06 -19.52 13.44
C VAL A 56 -3.11 -18.63 12.77
N LEU A 57 -2.81 -17.35 12.53
CA LEU A 57 -3.72 -16.43 11.87
C LEU A 57 -4.08 -16.92 10.46
N LEU A 58 -3.07 -17.31 9.69
CA LEU A 58 -3.22 -17.81 8.33
C LEU A 58 -4.00 -19.13 8.29
N SER A 59 -3.81 -20.00 9.29
CA SER A 59 -4.58 -21.24 9.41
C SER A 59 -6.04 -20.95 9.72
N ILE A 60 -6.33 -20.06 10.67
CA ILE A 60 -7.70 -19.62 10.99
C ILE A 60 -8.35 -19.02 9.75
N GLU A 61 -7.63 -18.16 9.03
CA GLU A 61 -8.11 -17.52 7.80
C GLU A 61 -8.36 -18.52 6.68
N THR A 62 -7.48 -19.51 6.51
CA THR A 62 -7.62 -20.58 5.52
C THR A 62 -8.82 -21.47 5.85
N VAL A 63 -8.99 -21.87 7.11
CA VAL A 63 -10.16 -22.65 7.55
C VAL A 63 -11.45 -21.85 7.38
N PHE A 64 -11.40 -20.56 7.71
CA PHE A 64 -12.54 -19.66 7.52
C PHE A 64 -12.92 -19.49 6.04
N LEU A 65 -11.94 -19.30 5.16
CA LEU A 65 -12.17 -19.23 3.70
C LEU A 65 -12.69 -20.56 3.15
N TRP A 66 -12.09 -21.67 3.57
CA TRP A 66 -12.49 -23.02 3.16
C TRP A 66 -13.93 -23.35 3.53
N TRP A 67 -14.38 -22.96 4.74
CA TRP A 67 -15.77 -23.14 5.14
C TRP A 67 -16.74 -22.13 4.51
N LYS A 68 -16.29 -20.93 4.20
CA LYS A 68 -17.19 -19.82 3.82
C LYS A 68 -17.21 -19.51 2.31
N LEU A 69 -16.34 -20.12 1.52
CA LEU A 69 -16.44 -20.14 0.06
C LEU A 69 -16.91 -21.53 -0.42
N PRO A 70 -18.23 -21.77 -0.54
CA PRO A 70 -18.70 -22.86 -1.38
C PRO A 70 -18.15 -22.64 -2.81
N GLU A 71 -17.60 -23.69 -3.41
CA GLU A 71 -16.87 -23.65 -4.68
C GLU A 71 -17.53 -22.74 -5.73
N THR A 72 -16.83 -21.70 -6.16
CA THR A 72 -17.25 -20.87 -7.30
C THR A 72 -16.79 -21.51 -8.62
N LYS A 73 -17.12 -22.79 -8.84
CA LYS A 73 -16.75 -23.53 -10.06
C LYS A 73 -17.94 -23.75 -10.99
N GLY A 74 -18.75 -22.71 -11.20
CA GLY A 74 -19.95 -22.82 -12.03
C GLY A 74 -20.68 -21.53 -12.42
N TRP A 75 -20.06 -20.35 -12.42
CA TRP A 75 -20.73 -19.10 -12.82
C TRP A 75 -20.11 -18.51 -14.09
N ILE A 76 -20.49 -19.07 -15.23
CA ILE A 76 -20.60 -18.34 -16.50
C ILE A 76 -22.11 -18.03 -16.62
N LYS A 77 -22.45 -16.73 -16.73
CA LYS A 77 -23.80 -16.10 -16.70
C LYS A 77 -24.47 -16.14 -15.30
N ASP A 78 -25.10 -15.11 -14.74
CA ASP A 78 -25.45 -13.76 -15.17
C ASP A 78 -25.14 -12.73 -14.05
N GLU A 79 -25.16 -11.45 -14.40
CA GLU A 79 -25.03 -10.31 -13.49
C GLU A 79 -26.07 -10.36 -12.35
N GLU A 80 -25.67 -10.85 -11.17
CA GLU A 80 -26.34 -10.52 -9.92
C GLU A 80 -25.36 -9.77 -9.02
N GLU A 81 -25.48 -8.45 -9.15
CA GLU A 81 -24.85 -7.41 -8.37
C GLU A 81 -25.10 -7.61 -6.86
N GLU A 82 -24.02 -7.68 -6.06
CA GLU A 82 -24.11 -7.22 -4.67
C GLU A 82 -24.51 -5.73 -4.71
N LYS A 83 -25.80 -5.45 -4.52
CA LYS A 83 -26.36 -4.12 -4.25
C LYS A 83 -25.68 -3.49 -3.04
N GLY A 84 -24.53 -2.85 -3.25
CA GLY A 84 -24.14 -1.66 -2.51
C GLY A 84 -24.61 -0.47 -3.34
N GLU A 85 -25.72 0.16 -2.91
CA GLU A 85 -26.39 1.33 -3.52
C GLU A 85 -25.52 2.08 -4.55
N SER A 86 -25.61 1.63 -5.79
CA SER A 86 -25.28 2.36 -7.00
C SER A 86 -26.38 3.41 -7.20
N LYS A 87 -26.34 4.49 -6.41
CA LYS A 87 -27.03 5.70 -6.83
C LYS A 87 -26.28 6.26 -8.03
N GLU A 88 -26.94 6.09 -9.18
CA GLU A 88 -26.78 6.82 -10.44
C GLU A 88 -25.72 7.92 -10.38
N VAL A 89 -24.54 7.65 -10.96
CA VAL A 89 -23.79 8.72 -11.61
C VAL A 89 -23.48 8.24 -13.01
N GLU A 90 -24.53 8.34 -13.81
CA GLU A 90 -24.46 8.51 -15.24
C GLU A 90 -23.44 9.60 -15.59
N LYS A 91 -22.29 9.13 -16.08
CA LYS A 91 -21.67 9.56 -17.34
C LYS A 91 -20.53 8.60 -17.58
N VAL A 92 -20.86 7.42 -18.12
CA VAL A 92 -19.86 6.63 -18.85
C VAL A 92 -19.33 7.60 -19.89
N VAL A 93 -18.13 8.13 -19.67
CA VAL A 93 -17.44 8.88 -20.71
C VAL A 93 -17.35 7.89 -21.85
N VAL A 94 -18.05 8.16 -22.94
CA VAL A 94 -18.03 7.34 -24.15
C VAL A 94 -16.60 7.43 -24.68
N ARG A 95 -15.76 6.50 -24.20
CA ARG A 95 -14.36 6.37 -24.57
C ARG A 95 -14.25 5.15 -25.46
N THR A 96 -13.54 5.31 -26.56
CA THR A 96 -13.22 4.22 -27.45
C THR A 96 -12.42 3.16 -26.71
N LYS A 97 -12.55 1.89 -27.10
CA LYS A 97 -11.77 0.78 -26.54
C LYS A 97 -10.27 1.08 -26.49
N GLU A 98 -9.73 1.67 -27.56
CA GLU A 98 -8.32 2.08 -27.67
C GLU A 98 -7.91 3.13 -26.63
N GLU A 99 -8.77 4.10 -26.33
CA GLU A 99 -8.50 5.14 -25.31
C GLU A 99 -8.47 4.54 -23.90
N ARG A 100 -9.35 3.57 -23.63
CA ARG A 100 -9.39 2.83 -22.35
C ARG A 100 -8.15 1.96 -22.18
N GLU A 101 -7.73 1.26 -23.22
CA GLU A 101 -6.50 0.45 -23.21
C GLU A 101 -5.25 1.30 -22.98
N ARG A 102 -5.15 2.47 -23.65
CA ARG A 102 -4.07 3.42 -23.42
C ARG A 102 -4.06 3.91 -21.96
N ARG A 103 -5.21 4.31 -21.42
CA ARG A 103 -5.33 4.74 -20.01
C ARG A 103 -4.96 3.64 -19.03
N LEU A 104 -5.39 2.40 -19.28
CA LEU A 104 -4.99 1.24 -18.48
C LEU A 104 -3.47 1.05 -18.51
N GLY A 105 -2.84 1.22 -19.67
CA GLY A 105 -1.37 1.23 -19.81
C GLY A 105 -0.72 2.31 -18.96
N GLU A 106 -1.20 3.55 -19.03
CA GLU A 106 -0.67 4.66 -18.23
C GLU A 106 -0.89 4.45 -16.73
N LEU A 107 -2.05 3.94 -16.32
CA LEU A 107 -2.37 3.64 -14.93
C LEU A 107 -1.51 2.50 -14.37
N LYS A 108 -1.15 1.51 -15.20
CA LYS A 108 -0.17 0.47 -14.84
C LYS A 108 1.20 1.06 -14.55
N TRP A 109 1.69 1.97 -15.39
CA TRP A 109 2.97 2.64 -15.18
C TRP A 109 2.96 3.53 -13.93
N VAL A 110 1.88 4.26 -13.70
CA VAL A 110 1.69 5.06 -12.47
C VAL A 110 1.70 4.13 -11.24
N HIS A 111 0.98 3.01 -11.30
CA HIS A 111 0.92 2.06 -10.19
C HIS A 111 2.27 1.40 -9.89
N PHE A 112 3.00 0.97 -10.93
CA PHE A 112 4.36 0.48 -10.81
C PHE A 112 5.30 1.51 -10.21
N GLY A 113 5.39 2.70 -10.81
CA GLY A 113 6.32 3.74 -10.38
C GLY A 113 6.04 4.22 -8.97
N PHE A 114 4.76 4.42 -8.63
CA PHE A 114 4.37 4.78 -7.27
C PHE A 114 4.78 3.71 -6.26
N LEU A 115 4.44 2.44 -6.50
CA LEU A 115 4.76 1.36 -5.57
C LEU A 115 6.25 1.09 -5.45
N PHE A 116 7.00 1.28 -6.53
CA PHE A 116 8.45 1.20 -6.55
C PHE A 116 9.10 2.19 -5.57
N PHE A 117 8.76 3.48 -5.66
CA PHE A 117 9.34 4.48 -4.75
C PHE A 117 8.78 4.36 -3.33
N PHE A 118 7.48 4.08 -3.19
CA PHE A 118 6.84 3.95 -1.89
C PHE A 118 7.37 2.77 -1.08
N SER A 119 7.46 1.57 -1.67
CA SER A 119 7.96 0.40 -0.93
C SER A 119 9.45 0.48 -0.65
N GLY A 120 10.23 1.09 -1.56
CA GLY A 120 11.64 1.39 -1.32
C GLY A 120 11.83 2.25 -0.09
N ALA A 121 11.09 3.37 -0.01
CA ALA A 121 11.15 4.28 1.13
C ALA A 121 10.63 3.66 2.44
N GLU A 122 9.57 2.85 2.37
CA GLU A 122 9.02 2.14 3.53
C GLU A 122 10.03 1.14 4.11
N PHE A 123 10.76 0.43 3.24
CA PHE A 123 11.78 -0.52 3.67
C PHE A 123 13.00 0.19 4.29
N THR A 124 13.54 1.21 3.62
CA THR A 124 14.73 1.93 4.10
C THR A 124 14.44 2.79 5.33
N LEU A 125 13.16 3.07 5.65
CA LEU A 125 12.76 3.84 6.84
C LEU A 125 13.33 3.24 8.13
N THR A 126 13.35 1.91 8.24
CA THR A 126 13.90 1.21 9.42
C THR A 126 15.42 1.39 9.56
N PHE A 127 16.14 1.48 8.44
CA PHE A 127 17.57 1.78 8.44
C PHE A 127 17.82 3.25 8.80
N LEU A 128 16.98 4.16 8.31
CA LEU A 128 17.07 5.58 8.67
C LEU A 128 16.87 5.81 10.16
N THR A 129 15.87 5.17 10.77
CA THR A 129 15.60 5.34 12.20
C THR A 129 16.64 4.66 13.08
N TYR A 130 17.19 3.54 12.63
CA TYR A 130 18.33 2.90 13.29
C TYR A 130 19.57 3.81 13.26
N THR A 131 19.93 4.35 12.09
CA THR A 131 21.15 5.16 11.94
C THR A 131 21.04 6.54 12.58
N LEU A 132 19.88 7.18 12.57
CA LEU A 132 19.73 8.59 13.01
C LEU A 132 19.23 8.74 14.44
N PHE A 133 18.48 7.77 14.97
CA PHE A 133 17.91 7.82 16.33
C PHE A 133 18.34 6.65 17.22
N ASP A 134 19.22 5.78 16.74
CA ASP A 134 19.62 4.54 17.43
C ASP A 134 18.42 3.70 17.88
N TYR A 135 17.37 3.65 17.03
CA TYR A 135 16.16 2.92 17.36
C TYR A 135 16.43 1.42 17.42
N THR A 136 16.07 0.82 18.54
CA THR A 136 16.03 -0.63 18.71
C THR A 136 14.99 -1.27 17.77
N ASN A 137 15.14 -2.56 17.49
CA ASN A 137 14.17 -3.32 16.70
C ASN A 137 12.72 -3.20 17.22
N ALA A 138 12.54 -3.12 18.54
CA ALA A 138 11.23 -2.94 19.15
C ALA A 138 10.64 -1.53 18.87
N GLN A 139 11.47 -0.48 18.87
CA GLN A 139 11.04 0.88 18.54
C GLN A 139 10.71 1.02 17.05
N ASN A 140 11.51 0.42 16.17
CA ASN A 140 11.19 0.33 14.74
C ASN A 140 9.89 -0.43 14.50
N GLY A 141 9.67 -1.55 15.20
CA GLY A 141 8.40 -2.27 15.18
C GLY A 141 7.23 -1.39 15.64
N ARG A 142 7.40 -0.60 16.71
CA ARG A 142 6.36 0.34 17.17
C ARG A 142 6.05 1.42 16.13
N LEU A 143 7.05 1.96 15.43
CA LEU A 143 6.85 2.94 14.36
C LEU A 143 6.07 2.34 13.18
N LEU A 144 6.47 1.17 12.68
CA LEU A 144 5.77 0.48 11.60
C LEU A 144 4.35 0.08 12.02
N GLY A 145 4.17 -0.35 13.27
CA GLY A 145 2.86 -0.62 13.86
C GLY A 145 1.98 0.61 13.91
N PHE A 146 2.52 1.77 14.28
CA PHE A 146 1.81 3.05 14.24
C PHE A 146 1.35 3.39 12.81
N ILE A 147 2.23 3.27 11.81
CA ILE A 147 1.88 3.50 10.39
C ILE A 147 0.75 2.55 9.97
N GLY A 148 0.85 1.27 10.31
CA GLY A 148 -0.15 0.25 9.99
C GLY A 148 -1.51 0.54 10.61
N ILE A 149 -1.57 0.80 11.92
CA ILE A 149 -2.82 1.09 12.65
C ILE A 149 -3.46 2.38 12.12
N LEU A 150 -2.67 3.44 11.96
CA LEU A 150 -3.17 4.70 11.44
C LEU A 150 -3.70 4.54 10.01
N SER A 151 -3.01 3.76 9.16
CA SER A 151 -3.50 3.45 7.82
C SER A 151 -4.84 2.70 7.87
N ALA A 152 -5.01 1.74 8.78
CA ALA A 152 -6.26 0.99 8.93
C ALA A 152 -7.44 1.88 9.34
N LEU A 153 -7.22 2.80 10.29
CA LEU A 153 -8.23 3.76 10.71
C LEU A 153 -8.61 4.72 9.57
N LEU A 154 -7.62 5.22 8.83
CA LEU A 154 -7.84 6.10 7.68
C LEU A 154 -8.58 5.38 6.55
N GLN A 155 -8.23 4.12 6.30
CA GLN A 155 -8.95 3.28 5.34
C GLN A 155 -10.42 3.13 5.80
N GLY A 156 -10.64 2.64 7.01
CA GLY A 156 -11.97 2.27 7.51
C GLY A 156 -12.93 3.45 7.68
N GLY A 157 -12.41 4.62 8.02
CA GLY A 157 -13.18 5.86 8.21
C GLY A 157 -13.17 6.77 6.98
N TYR A 158 -12.03 7.41 6.72
CA TYR A 158 -11.91 8.51 5.76
C TYR A 158 -12.05 8.05 4.30
N VAL A 159 -11.26 7.04 3.89
CA VAL A 159 -11.21 6.56 2.51
C VAL A 159 -12.56 5.99 2.07
N ARG A 160 -13.24 5.23 2.95
CA ARG A 160 -14.56 4.66 2.66
C ARG A 160 -15.60 5.75 2.35
N ARG A 161 -15.61 6.84 3.11
CA ARG A 161 -16.55 7.96 2.89
C ARG A 161 -16.28 8.69 1.57
N LEU A 162 -15.01 8.98 1.26
CA LEU A 162 -14.67 9.69 0.02
C LEU A 162 -14.83 8.83 -1.23
N LYS A 163 -14.59 7.52 -1.16
CA LYS A 163 -14.85 6.61 -2.29
C LYS A 163 -16.31 6.59 -2.73
N SER A 164 -17.24 6.91 -1.83
CA SER A 164 -18.67 7.04 -2.16
C SER A 164 -18.99 8.25 -3.04
N THR A 165 -18.04 9.16 -3.25
CA THR A 165 -18.21 10.31 -4.15
C THR A 165 -17.74 9.94 -5.56
N PRO A 166 -18.44 10.35 -6.65
CA PRO A 166 -18.09 9.99 -8.03
C PRO A 166 -16.68 10.41 -8.51
N SER A 167 -16.06 11.41 -7.88
CA SER A 167 -14.66 11.79 -8.16
C SER A 167 -13.68 11.40 -7.04
N GLY A 168 -14.14 10.58 -6.10
CA GLY A 168 -13.42 10.16 -4.90
C GLY A 168 -12.11 9.42 -5.19
N PRO A 169 -12.13 8.31 -5.95
CA PRO A 169 -10.91 7.51 -6.21
C PRO A 169 -9.79 8.34 -6.86
N LEU A 170 -10.12 9.15 -7.86
CA LEU A 170 -9.11 10.00 -8.51
C LEU A 170 -8.53 11.05 -7.56
N ARG A 171 -9.37 11.71 -6.76
CA ARG A 171 -8.93 12.71 -5.77
C ARG A 171 -8.05 12.09 -4.70
N LEU A 172 -8.43 10.92 -4.18
CA LEU A 172 -7.68 10.17 -3.17
C LEU A 172 -6.34 9.67 -3.70
N ALA A 173 -6.28 9.19 -4.94
CA ALA A 173 -5.02 8.81 -5.57
C ALA A 173 -4.07 10.00 -5.68
N ILE A 174 -4.57 11.14 -6.19
CA ILE A 174 -3.75 12.34 -6.38
C ILE A 174 -3.30 12.92 -5.04
N SER A 175 -4.20 13.07 -4.07
CA SER A 175 -3.84 13.58 -2.74
C SER A 175 -2.82 12.68 -2.06
N GLY A 176 -3.01 11.35 -2.13
CA GLY A 176 -2.06 10.38 -1.59
C GLY A 176 -0.69 10.47 -2.25
N ILE A 177 -0.60 10.61 -3.58
CA ILE A 177 0.70 10.75 -4.26
C ILE A 177 1.40 12.07 -3.85
N TYR A 178 0.67 13.18 -3.73
CA TYR A 178 1.25 14.44 -3.24
C TYR A 178 1.73 14.33 -1.78
N THR A 179 0.94 13.71 -0.90
CA THR A 179 1.35 13.44 0.48
C THR A 179 2.59 12.56 0.53
N CYS A 180 2.73 11.60 -0.39
CA CYS A 180 3.94 10.77 -0.51
C CYS A 180 5.16 11.64 -0.82
N THR A 181 5.08 12.51 -1.82
CA THR A 181 6.18 13.44 -2.15
C THR A 181 6.56 14.31 -0.96
N ILE A 182 5.58 14.87 -0.25
CA ILE A 182 5.82 15.69 0.94
C ILE A 182 6.49 14.85 2.04
N SER A 183 5.99 13.66 2.36
CA SER A 183 6.60 12.75 3.34
C SER A 183 8.05 12.41 2.99
N LEU A 184 8.36 12.13 1.73
CA LEU A 184 9.72 11.82 1.29
C LEU A 184 10.65 13.03 1.35
N LEU A 185 10.14 14.24 1.06
CA LEU A 185 10.88 15.48 1.28
C LEU A 185 11.18 15.71 2.76
N LEU A 186 10.21 15.47 3.65
CA LEU A 186 10.43 15.55 5.10
C LEU A 186 11.51 14.56 5.55
N LEU A 187 11.51 13.33 5.03
CA LEU A 187 12.55 12.33 5.33
C LEU A 187 13.92 12.70 4.73
N THR A 188 13.95 13.45 3.63
CA THR A 188 15.20 13.97 3.04
C THR A 188 15.84 15.04 3.93
N LEU A 189 15.02 15.87 4.59
CA LEU A 189 15.49 16.90 5.51
C LEU A 189 15.94 16.33 6.86
N LEU A 190 15.46 15.13 7.20
CA LEU A 190 15.67 14.50 8.50
C LEU A 190 17.16 14.35 8.89
N PRO A 191 18.08 13.87 8.00
CA PRO A 191 19.51 13.80 8.33
C PRO A 191 20.16 15.18 8.53
N HIS A 192 19.62 16.24 7.91
CA HIS A 192 20.12 17.60 8.08
C HIS A 192 19.68 18.24 9.40
N LEU A 193 18.55 17.79 9.95
CA LEU A 193 18.04 18.25 11.24
C LEU A 193 18.73 17.57 12.44
N ASN A 194 19.41 16.44 12.21
CA ASN A 194 20.24 15.77 13.21
C ASN A 194 21.61 15.35 12.63
N PRO A 195 22.46 16.31 12.21
CA PRO A 195 23.68 16.02 11.45
C PRO A 195 24.76 15.29 12.25
N LEU A 196 24.64 15.24 13.58
CA LEU A 196 25.65 14.71 14.49
C LEU A 196 25.27 13.38 15.14
N GLY A 197 24.05 12.85 14.89
CA GLY A 197 23.57 11.63 15.57
C GLY A 197 23.60 11.73 17.10
N ILE A 198 23.77 12.95 17.65
CA ILE A 198 23.84 13.17 19.08
C ILE A 198 22.44 12.94 19.62
N THR A 199 22.36 12.07 20.62
CA THR A 199 21.18 11.64 21.37
C THR A 199 20.42 12.77 22.08
N SER A 200 20.73 14.03 21.79
CA SER A 200 19.87 15.15 22.11
C SER A 200 18.59 15.00 21.31
N PHE A 201 17.55 14.58 22.02
CA PHE A 201 16.16 14.53 21.58
C PHE A 201 15.75 15.93 21.05
N SER A 202 16.15 16.26 19.82
CA SER A 202 15.65 17.45 19.16
C SER A 202 14.19 17.12 18.86
N SER A 203 13.28 17.67 19.67
CA SER A 203 11.83 17.47 19.54
C SER A 203 11.38 17.64 18.09
N SER A 204 12.05 18.55 17.37
CA SER A 204 11.86 18.81 15.93
C SER A 204 12.12 17.58 15.06
N ALA A 205 13.21 16.83 15.24
CA ALA A 205 13.54 15.66 14.40
C ALA A 205 12.55 14.50 14.60
N THR A 206 12.18 14.23 15.85
CA THR A 206 11.16 13.21 16.18
C THR A 206 9.79 13.61 15.63
N LEU A 207 9.41 14.89 15.77
CA LEU A 207 8.17 15.42 15.18
C LEU A 207 8.17 15.27 13.65
N THR A 208 9.28 15.56 12.97
CA THR A 208 9.41 15.38 11.51
C THR A 208 9.26 13.91 11.13
N LEU A 209 9.89 12.98 11.85
CA LEU A 209 9.77 11.54 11.60
C LEU A 209 8.32 11.06 11.72
N TYR A 210 7.65 11.38 12.83
CA TYR A 210 6.26 10.96 13.07
C TYR A 210 5.28 11.65 12.12
N SER A 211 5.55 12.90 11.72
CA SER A 211 4.76 13.60 10.70
C SER A 211 4.91 12.93 9.33
N ALA A 212 6.14 12.58 8.93
CA ALA A 212 6.39 11.84 7.70
C ALA A 212 5.73 10.46 7.72
N ALA A 213 5.83 9.74 8.84
CA ALA A 213 5.20 8.44 9.07
C ALA A 213 3.66 8.52 8.99
N ALA A 214 3.05 9.56 9.56
CA ALA A 214 1.61 9.79 9.42
C ALA A 214 1.20 10.03 7.96
N GLY A 215 2.02 10.76 7.21
CA GLY A 215 1.82 10.91 5.77
C GLY A 215 1.96 9.58 5.02
N LEU A 216 2.96 8.75 5.34
CA LEU A 216 3.09 7.40 4.77
C LEU A 216 1.90 6.50 5.09
N ALA A 217 1.32 6.62 6.28
CA ALA A 217 0.10 5.91 6.67
C ALA A 217 -1.10 6.33 5.79
N PHE A 218 -1.25 7.64 5.55
CA PHE A 218 -2.27 8.17 4.63
C PHE A 218 -2.06 7.68 3.19
N VAL A 219 -0.82 7.65 2.73
CA VAL A 219 -0.42 7.17 1.41
C VAL A 219 -0.79 5.70 1.22
N SER A 220 -0.43 4.85 2.19
CA SER A 220 -0.77 3.42 2.22
C SER A 220 -2.30 3.21 2.19
N ALA A 221 -3.03 4.04 2.93
CA ALA A 221 -4.49 3.97 3.00
C ALA A 221 -5.21 4.31 1.68
N THR A 222 -4.66 5.26 0.92
CA THR A 222 -5.39 5.92 -0.17
C THR A 222 -5.00 5.42 -1.55
N VAL A 223 -3.70 5.38 -1.88
CA VAL A 223 -3.26 5.33 -3.27
C VAL A 223 -3.52 3.98 -3.92
N VAL A 224 -3.12 2.87 -3.30
CA VAL A 224 -3.27 1.51 -3.86
C VAL A 224 -4.72 1.19 -4.13
N ASN A 225 -5.56 1.46 -3.13
CA ASN A 225 -7.00 1.27 -3.15
C ASN A 225 -7.68 2.11 -4.24
N SER A 226 -7.18 3.32 -4.48
CA SER A 226 -7.75 4.24 -5.46
C SER A 226 -7.31 3.91 -6.88
N LEU A 227 -6.05 3.54 -7.09
CA LEU A 227 -5.54 3.11 -8.39
C LEU A 227 -6.22 1.81 -8.87
N ASN A 228 -6.42 0.85 -7.95
CA ASN A 228 -7.17 -0.37 -8.25
C ASN A 228 -8.63 -0.06 -8.64
N ALA A 229 -9.28 0.87 -7.95
CA ALA A 229 -10.63 1.30 -8.29
C ALA A 229 -10.69 1.97 -9.67
N LEU A 230 -9.73 2.86 -9.97
CA LEU A 230 -9.63 3.49 -11.29
C LEU A 230 -9.38 2.48 -12.41
N ALA A 231 -8.55 1.46 -12.17
CA ALA A 231 -8.29 0.41 -13.14
C ALA A 231 -9.56 -0.41 -13.43
N SER A 232 -10.34 -0.74 -12.38
CA SER A 232 -11.64 -1.41 -12.55
C SER A 232 -12.62 -0.57 -13.37
N LEU A 233 -12.71 0.73 -13.08
CA LEU A 233 -13.62 1.64 -13.78
C LEU A 233 -13.32 1.74 -15.28
N GLU A 234 -12.05 1.71 -15.68
CA GLU A 234 -11.69 1.75 -17.10
C GLU A 234 -11.97 0.41 -17.82
N THR A 235 -11.98 -0.72 -17.09
CA THR A 235 -12.38 -2.03 -17.63
C THR A 235 -13.90 -2.23 -17.73
N ASP A 236 -14.68 -1.52 -16.91
CA ASP A 236 -16.14 -1.64 -16.90
C ASP A 236 -16.76 -0.96 -18.14
N GLY A 237 -17.47 -1.74 -18.97
CA GLY A 237 -18.20 -1.26 -20.15
C GLY A 237 -17.38 -1.09 -21.45
N GLY A 238 -16.18 -1.66 -21.54
CA GLY A 238 -15.25 -1.44 -22.68
C GLY A 238 -14.97 -2.64 -23.60
N GLY A 239 -15.59 -3.81 -23.39
CA GLY A 239 -15.25 -5.04 -24.13
C GLY A 239 -13.79 -5.49 -23.92
N ILE A 240 -13.21 -5.13 -22.78
CA ILE A 240 -11.86 -5.51 -22.33
C ILE A 240 -12.02 -6.66 -21.33
N ASP A 241 -11.18 -7.69 -21.43
CA ASP A 241 -11.11 -8.74 -20.41
C ASP A 241 -10.64 -8.15 -19.07
N LYS A 242 -11.61 -7.96 -18.16
CA LYS A 242 -11.43 -7.40 -16.82
C LYS A 242 -10.43 -8.21 -16.01
N GLY A 243 -10.45 -9.55 -16.12
CA GLY A 243 -9.56 -10.43 -15.39
C GLY A 243 -8.09 -10.25 -15.82
N SER A 244 -7.84 -10.32 -17.13
CA SER A 244 -6.49 -10.13 -17.69
C SER A 244 -5.96 -8.71 -17.46
N ALA A 245 -6.78 -7.68 -17.66
CA ALA A 245 -6.38 -6.28 -17.47
C ALA A 245 -6.05 -5.97 -16.00
N LEU A 246 -6.91 -6.39 -15.06
CA LEU A 246 -6.69 -6.17 -13.63
C LEU A 246 -5.55 -7.05 -13.09
N GLY A 247 -5.40 -8.27 -13.60
CA GLY A 247 -4.26 -9.14 -13.31
C GLY A 247 -2.93 -8.50 -13.72
N LYS A 248 -2.84 -7.99 -14.95
CA LYS A 248 -1.69 -7.22 -15.44
C LYS A 248 -1.42 -5.96 -14.61
N HIS A 249 -2.46 -5.28 -14.13
CA HIS A 249 -2.34 -4.12 -13.25
C HIS A 249 -1.73 -4.48 -11.89
N ARG A 250 -2.26 -5.51 -11.24
CA ARG A 250 -1.75 -6.00 -9.96
C ARG A 250 -0.32 -6.53 -10.07
N ALA A 251 -0.03 -7.31 -11.12
CA ALA A 251 1.32 -7.83 -11.36
C ALA A 251 2.36 -6.70 -11.50
N SER A 252 2.00 -5.64 -12.24
CA SER A 252 2.82 -4.43 -12.36
C SER A 252 3.11 -3.79 -11.00
N GLY A 253 2.12 -3.72 -10.11
CA GLY A 253 2.33 -3.19 -8.76
C GLY A 253 3.26 -4.05 -7.91
N GLN A 254 3.14 -5.39 -8.02
CA GLN A 254 4.02 -6.30 -7.28
C GLN A 254 5.48 -6.26 -7.77
N LEU A 255 5.70 -6.07 -9.07
CA LEU A 255 7.05 -5.82 -9.61
C LEU A 255 7.67 -4.57 -8.99
N GLY A 256 6.88 -3.50 -8.85
CA GLY A 256 7.32 -2.29 -8.14
C GLY A 256 7.72 -2.58 -6.70
N ARG A 257 6.90 -3.34 -5.97
CA ARG A 257 7.18 -3.73 -4.58
C ARG A 257 8.39 -4.62 -4.39
N ALA A 258 8.69 -5.48 -5.37
CA ALA A 258 9.86 -6.35 -5.33
C ALA A 258 11.16 -5.59 -5.65
N LEU A 259 11.14 -4.72 -6.67
CA LEU A 259 12.32 -3.98 -7.11
C LEU A 259 12.62 -2.76 -6.23
N GLY A 260 11.60 -2.12 -5.67
CA GLY A 260 11.73 -0.90 -4.86
C GLY A 260 12.73 -1.04 -3.71
N PRO A 261 12.56 -2.01 -2.80
CA PRO A 261 13.46 -2.21 -1.66
C PRO A 261 14.88 -2.56 -2.08
N LEU A 262 15.04 -3.35 -3.14
CA LEU A 262 16.35 -3.76 -3.66
C LEU A 262 17.14 -2.55 -4.15
N ILE A 263 16.54 -1.71 -5.00
CA ILE A 263 17.20 -0.53 -5.55
C ILE A 263 17.35 0.56 -4.50
N ALA A 264 16.32 0.81 -3.68
CA ALA A 264 16.39 1.81 -2.61
C ALA A 264 17.48 1.50 -1.59
N THR A 265 17.63 0.22 -1.20
CA THR A 265 18.71 -0.19 -0.28
C THR A 265 20.08 0.03 -0.91
N ALA A 266 20.27 -0.30 -2.19
CA ALA A 266 21.52 -0.04 -2.89
C ALA A 266 21.86 1.46 -2.90
N VAL A 267 20.91 2.33 -3.27
CA VAL A 267 21.11 3.78 -3.29
C VAL A 267 21.37 4.32 -1.87
N TYR A 268 20.64 3.81 -0.87
CA TYR A 268 20.79 4.21 0.53
C TYR A 268 22.21 3.98 1.05
N TRP A 269 22.82 2.83 0.76
CA TRP A 269 24.16 2.51 1.25
C TRP A 269 25.28 3.14 0.41
N ILE A 270 25.07 3.36 -0.88
CA ILE A 270 26.10 3.93 -1.77
C ILE A 270 26.14 5.46 -1.65
N TRP A 271 24.97 6.13 -1.67
CA TRP A 271 24.87 7.59 -1.70
C TRP A 271 24.35 8.20 -0.39
N GLY A 272 23.88 7.38 0.54
CA GLY A 272 23.37 7.82 1.83
C GLY A 272 21.87 8.10 1.87
N PRO A 273 21.33 8.34 3.08
CA PRO A 273 19.90 8.50 3.32
C PRO A 273 19.30 9.71 2.57
N SER A 274 19.94 10.88 2.63
CA SER A 274 19.40 12.11 2.02
C SER A 274 19.17 11.93 0.51
N TYR A 275 20.14 11.38 -0.22
CA TYR A 275 20.01 11.16 -1.66
C TYR A 275 18.95 10.10 -1.98
N CYS A 276 18.87 9.02 -1.20
CA CYS A 276 17.85 7.99 -1.36
C CYS A 276 16.42 8.56 -1.27
N TYR A 277 16.13 9.34 -0.21
CA TYR A 277 14.82 9.96 -0.04
C TYR A 277 14.56 11.10 -1.03
N ALA A 278 15.60 11.86 -1.42
CA ALA A 278 15.48 12.89 -2.45
C ALA A 278 15.12 12.29 -3.82
N MET A 279 15.75 11.19 -4.21
CA MET A 279 15.42 10.45 -5.43
C MET A 279 14.01 9.86 -5.37
N GLY A 280 13.60 9.32 -4.22
CA GLY A 280 12.23 8.88 -3.99
C GLY A 280 11.22 10.02 -4.11
N ALA A 281 11.53 11.19 -3.54
CA ALA A 281 10.70 12.38 -3.64
C ALA A 281 10.56 12.85 -5.10
N ALA A 282 11.66 12.97 -5.83
CA ALA A 282 11.65 13.33 -7.25
C ALA A 282 10.87 12.31 -8.11
N GLY A 283 11.07 11.01 -7.85
CA GLY A 283 10.33 9.93 -8.51
C GLY A 283 8.84 9.98 -8.24
N SER A 284 8.44 10.15 -6.98
CA SER A 284 7.02 10.30 -6.60
C SER A 284 6.40 11.57 -7.19
N ALA A 285 7.15 12.67 -7.28
CA ALA A 285 6.69 13.91 -7.90
C ALA A 285 6.46 13.73 -9.41
N LEU A 286 7.34 13.01 -10.10
CA LEU A 286 7.14 12.65 -11.52
C LEU A 286 5.84 11.84 -11.71
N VAL A 287 5.58 10.90 -10.81
CA VAL A 287 4.33 10.12 -10.81
C VAL A 287 3.12 11.03 -10.55
N ALA A 288 3.24 12.01 -9.64
CA ALA A 288 2.20 12.99 -9.37
C ALA A 288 1.85 13.82 -10.61
N VAL A 289 2.87 14.28 -11.34
CA VAL A 289 2.71 15.05 -12.58
C VAL A 289 2.01 14.20 -13.65
N LYS A 290 2.43 12.94 -13.84
CA LYS A 290 1.76 12.02 -14.77
C LYS A 290 0.30 11.77 -14.39
N MET A 291 0.01 11.57 -13.10
CA MET A 291 -1.37 11.40 -12.63
C MET A 291 -2.22 12.66 -12.82
N GLY A 292 -1.60 13.85 -12.66
CA GLY A 292 -2.22 15.14 -12.96
C GLY A 292 -2.56 15.32 -14.44
N ALA A 293 -1.67 14.88 -15.34
CA ALA A 293 -1.92 14.89 -16.79
C ALA A 293 -3.11 13.98 -17.17
N LEU A 294 -3.16 12.76 -16.64
CA LEU A 294 -4.27 11.81 -16.81
C LEU A 294 -5.63 12.37 -16.39
N LYS A 295 -5.65 13.13 -15.28
CA LYS A 295 -6.85 13.85 -14.81
C LYS A 295 -7.30 14.91 -15.81
N ARG A 296 -6.37 15.71 -16.34
CA ARG A 296 -6.66 16.78 -17.31
C ARG A 296 -7.23 16.20 -18.61
N GLU A 297 -6.62 15.14 -19.14
CA GLU A 297 -7.14 14.44 -20.32
C GLU A 297 -8.54 13.89 -20.07
N GLY A 298 -8.81 13.38 -18.86
CA GLY A 298 -10.13 12.86 -18.47
C GLY A 298 -11.21 13.94 -18.46
N ALA A 299 -10.89 15.13 -17.96
CA ALA A 299 -11.78 16.28 -17.94
C ALA A 299 -12.08 16.81 -19.35
N VAL A 300 -11.06 16.88 -20.21
CA VAL A 300 -11.22 17.33 -21.61
C VAL A 300 -12.11 16.36 -22.41
N ALA A 301 -11.92 15.05 -22.25
CA ALA A 301 -12.75 14.04 -22.91
C ALA A 301 -14.22 14.11 -22.43
N SER A 302 -14.44 14.31 -21.13
CA SER A 302 -15.79 14.47 -20.56
C SER A 302 -16.50 15.73 -21.07
N GLY A 303 -15.76 16.84 -21.24
CA GLY A 303 -16.28 18.08 -21.82
C GLY A 303 -16.71 17.93 -23.30
N LYS A 304 -15.90 17.25 -24.12
CA LYS A 304 -16.24 16.96 -25.52
C LYS A 304 -17.48 16.06 -25.65
N GLY A 305 -17.63 15.07 -24.77
CA GLY A 305 -18.80 14.18 -24.75
C GLY A 305 -20.10 14.91 -24.42
N LYS A 306 -20.09 15.86 -23.46
CA LYS A 306 -21.27 16.69 -23.15
C LYS A 306 -21.68 17.57 -24.34
N LEU A 307 -20.71 18.24 -24.98
CA LEU A 307 -20.96 19.11 -26.14
C LEU A 307 -21.51 18.37 -27.36
N LYS A 308 -21.20 17.07 -27.51
CA LYS A 308 -21.72 16.25 -28.61
C LYS A 308 -23.15 15.77 -28.33
N GLY A 309 -23.43 15.35 -27.09
CA GLY A 309 -24.80 14.96 -26.68
C GLY A 309 -25.80 16.13 -26.67
N GLU A 310 -25.34 17.35 -26.42
CA GLU A 310 -26.18 18.57 -26.47
C GLU A 310 -26.45 19.05 -27.91
N LYS A 311 -25.71 18.54 -28.91
CA LYS A 311 -25.93 18.84 -30.34
C LYS A 311 -26.82 17.83 -31.05
N GLU A 312 -27.13 16.70 -30.41
CA GLU A 312 -28.01 15.66 -30.94
C GLU A 312 -29.41 15.67 -30.30
N LEU A 313 -29.68 16.67 -29.44
CA LEU A 313 -30.98 17.04 -28.89
C LEU A 313 -31.49 18.31 -29.59
#